data_AF-A0A7V8YD37-F1
#
_entry.id   AF-A0A7V8YD37-F1
#
_cell.length_a   1.000
_cell.length_b   1.000
_cell.length_c   1.000
_cell.angle_alpha   90.00
_cell.angle_beta   90.00
_cell.angle_gamma   90.00
#
_symmetry.space_group_name_H-M   'P 1'
#
loop_
_entity.id
_entity.type
_entity.pdbx_description
1 polymer ?
#
loop_
_entity_poly.entity_id
_entity_poly.type
_entity_poly.pdbx_seq_one_letter_code
_entity_poly.pdbx_strand_id
1 'polypeptide(L)'
;EVLQEILHRYAAIDRRDMIQPAFDAVVGLVDEVLSVDVGDLDVAKAIVLGATRLSARDALHVAVMRRHGIERVMSFDADFDIVPGITRLGR
;
A
#
# COMPACT_ATOMS: atom_id res chain seq x y z
N GLU A 1 -3.01 1.14 -1.11
CA GLU A 1 -2.14 2.26 -0.70
C GLU A 1 -2.07 3.39 -1.73
N VAL A 2 -1.66 3.13 -2.98
CA VAL A 2 -1.43 4.17 -4.01
C VAL A 2 -2.53 5.22 -4.11
N LEU A 3 -3.80 4.83 -4.21
CA LEU A 3 -4.91 5.78 -4.31
C LEU A 3 -5.09 6.65 -3.06
N GLN A 4 -4.88 6.08 -1.86
CA GLN A 4 -4.92 6.86 -0.62
C GLN A 4 -3.73 7.82 -0.54
N GLU A 5 -2.56 7.39 -0.98
CA GLU A 5 -1.36 8.24 -1.03
C GLU A 5 -1.51 9.40 -2.02
N ILE A 6 -2.17 9.19 -3.16
CA ILE A 6 -2.51 10.29 -4.08
C ILE A 6 -3.38 11.33 -3.37
N LEU A 7 -4.45 10.91 -2.67
CA LEU A 7 -5.27 11.84 -1.89
C LEU A 7 -4.45 12.58 -0.84
N HIS A 8 -3.65 11.84 -0.07
CA HIS A 8 -2.84 12.40 1.00
C HIS A 8 -1.81 13.42 0.49
N ARG A 9 -0.99 13.05 -0.49
CA ARG A 9 0.09 13.89 -1.01
C ARG A 9 -0.42 15.11 -1.74
N TYR A 10 -1.35 14.94 -2.69
CA TYR A 10 -1.83 16.08 -3.48
C TYR A 10 -2.64 17.06 -2.64
N ALA A 11 -3.36 16.60 -1.61
CA ALA A 11 -3.97 17.51 -0.65
C ALA A 11 -2.92 18.24 0.20
N ALA A 12 -1.86 17.56 0.66
CA ALA A 12 -0.83 18.14 1.52
C ALA A 12 0.02 19.21 0.81
N ILE A 13 0.17 19.15 -0.51
CA ILE A 13 0.92 20.13 -1.32
C ILE A 13 0.01 21.15 -2.04
N ASP A 14 -1.26 21.23 -1.65
CA ASP A 14 -2.27 22.12 -2.24
C ASP A 14 -2.45 21.99 -3.77
N ARG A 15 -2.34 20.75 -4.28
CA ARG A 15 -2.52 20.40 -5.69
C ARG A 15 -3.73 19.49 -5.89
N ARG A 16 -4.86 19.87 -5.30
CA ARG A 16 -6.12 19.09 -5.36
C ARG A 16 -6.64 18.92 -6.79
N ASP A 17 -6.32 19.87 -7.68
CA ASP A 17 -6.59 19.82 -9.12
C ASP A 17 -6.01 18.57 -9.79
N MET A 18 -4.91 18.04 -9.26
CA MET A 18 -4.21 16.88 -9.82
C MET A 18 -4.70 15.53 -9.29
N ILE A 19 -5.59 15.51 -8.30
CA ILE A 19 -6.10 14.26 -7.73
C ILE A 19 -6.83 13.44 -8.80
N GLN A 20 -7.80 14.03 -9.49
CA GLN A 20 -8.60 13.32 -10.50
C GLN A 20 -7.72 12.79 -11.66
N PRO A 21 -6.84 13.60 -12.30
CA PRO A 21 -5.93 13.09 -13.33
C PRO A 21 -5.03 11.94 -12.85
N ALA A 22 -4.51 12.01 -11.63
CA ALA A 22 -3.66 10.97 -11.08
C ALA A 22 -4.45 9.68 -10.79
N PHE A 23 -5.68 9.80 -10.28
CA PHE A 23 -6.59 8.66 -10.10
C PHE A 23 -6.90 7.98 -11.44
N ASP A 24 -7.33 8.75 -12.44
CA ASP A 24 -7.70 8.20 -13.74
C ASP A 24 -6.52 7.49 -14.42
N ALA A 25 -5.31 8.06 -14.32
CA ALA A 25 -4.11 7.45 -14.87
C ALA A 25 -3.76 6.11 -14.19
N VAL A 26 -3.85 6.03 -12.86
CA VAL A 26 -3.53 4.80 -12.13
C VAL A 26 -4.61 3.74 -12.31
N VAL A 27 -5.88 4.10 -12.15
CA VAL A 27 -7.00 3.16 -12.28
C VAL A 27 -7.13 2.66 -13.71
N GLY A 28 -6.85 3.50 -14.71
CA GLY A 28 -6.87 3.09 -16.12
C GLY A 28 -5.72 2.15 -16.53
N LEU A 29 -4.68 1.99 -15.70
CA LEU A 29 -3.52 1.14 -15.98
C LEU A 29 -3.61 -0.25 -15.32
N VAL A 30 -4.31 -0.37 -14.20
CA VAL A 30 -4.34 -1.61 -13.40
C VAL A 30 -5.57 -2.46 -13.73
N ASP A 31 -5.40 -3.79 -13.69
CA ASP A 31 -6.52 -4.72 -13.91
C ASP A 31 -7.51 -4.74 -12.73
N GLU A 32 -7.00 -4.57 -11.50
CA GLU A 32 -7.80 -4.69 -10.28
C GLU A 32 -7.36 -3.69 -9.20
N VAL A 33 -8.33 -3.16 -8.45
CA VAL A 33 -8.11 -2.37 -7.24
C VAL A 33 -8.64 -3.15 -6.03
N LEU A 34 -7.74 -3.57 -5.16
CA LEU A 34 -8.09 -4.37 -3.98
C LEU A 34 -8.65 -3.50 -2.86
N SER A 35 -9.82 -3.89 -2.35
CA SER A 35 -10.46 -3.25 -1.20
C SER A 35 -9.76 -3.64 0.11
N VAL A 36 -9.76 -2.74 1.08
CA VAL A 36 -9.32 -3.00 2.46
C VAL A 36 -10.54 -3.41 3.28
N ASP A 37 -10.43 -4.49 4.05
CA ASP A 37 -11.46 -4.91 5.01
C ASP A 37 -11.01 -4.79 6.48
N VAL A 38 -11.92 -5.11 7.40
CA VAL A 38 -11.64 -5.09 8.85
C VAL A 38 -10.64 -6.17 9.26
N GLY A 39 -10.66 -7.34 8.61
CA GLY A 39 -9.67 -8.40 8.80
C GLY A 39 -8.25 -7.97 8.39
N ASP A 40 -8.10 -7.18 7.32
CA ASP A 40 -6.83 -6.60 6.92
C ASP A 40 -6.29 -5.68 8.04
N LEU A 41 -7.17 -4.91 8.70
CA LEU A 41 -6.81 -4.07 9.85
C LEU A 41 -6.38 -4.89 11.07
N ASP A 42 -7.04 -6.02 11.34
CA ASP A 42 -6.65 -6.91 12.44
C ASP A 42 -5.27 -7.55 12.21
N VAL A 43 -4.98 -7.96 10.97
CA VAL A 43 -3.65 -8.46 10.58
C VAL A 43 -2.60 -7.35 10.67
N ALA A 44 -2.91 -6.15 10.17
CA ALA A 44 -2.02 -5.00 10.26
C ALA A 44 -1.68 -4.64 11.71
N LYS A 45 -2.69 -4.63 12.59
CA LYS A 45 -2.53 -4.43 14.04
C LYS A 45 -1.57 -5.47 14.64
N ALA A 46 -1.74 -6.74 14.30
CA ALA A 46 -0.87 -7.81 14.79
C ALA A 46 0.58 -7.64 14.29
N ILE A 47 0.78 -7.20 13.05
CA ILE A 47 2.10 -6.89 12.48
C ILE A 47 2.76 -5.75 13.25
N VAL A 48 2.05 -4.63 13.46
CA VAL A 48 2.58 -3.45 14.16
C VAL A 48 2.94 -3.73 15.61
N LEU A 49 2.15 -4.58 16.30
CA LEU A 49 2.45 -5.03 17.65
C LEU A 49 3.58 -6.07 17.72
N GLY A 50 3.95 -6.66 16.58
CA GLY A 50 4.98 -7.69 16.46
C GLY A 50 6.41 -7.14 16.46
N ALA A 51 7.37 -8.02 16.20
CA ALA A 51 8.80 -7.67 16.17
C ALA A 51 9.22 -6.91 14.89
N THR A 52 8.47 -7.06 13.80
CA THR A 52 8.74 -6.35 12.54
C THR A 52 8.26 -4.91 12.67
N ARG A 53 9.18 -3.95 12.68
CA ARG A 53 8.87 -2.52 12.79
C ARG A 53 8.45 -1.95 11.43
N LEU A 54 7.24 -2.27 10.98
CA LEU A 54 6.59 -1.58 9.87
C LEU A 54 5.75 -0.40 10.39
N SER A 55 5.59 0.62 9.56
CA SER A 55 4.56 1.63 9.80
C SER A 55 3.16 0.99 9.73
N ALA A 56 2.15 1.64 10.32
CA ALA A 56 0.77 1.14 10.24
C ALA A 56 0.25 1.05 8.79
N ARG A 57 0.69 1.96 7.92
CA ARG A 57 0.36 1.99 6.49
C ARG A 57 0.96 0.77 5.77
N ASP A 58 2.24 0.51 5.98
CA ASP A 58 2.93 -0.62 5.33
C ASP A 58 2.42 -1.95 5.87
N ALA A 59 2.15 -2.04 7.18
CA ALA A 59 1.51 -3.20 7.78
C ALA A 59 0.13 -3.49 7.16
N LEU A 60 -0.66 -2.45 6.88
CA LEU A 60 -1.95 -2.61 6.18
C LEU A 60 -1.77 -3.06 4.73
N HIS A 61 -0.77 -2.53 4.03
CA HIS A 61 -0.45 -3.00 2.68
C HIS A 61 -0.07 -4.49 2.68
N VAL A 62 0.81 -4.89 3.59
CA VAL A 62 1.22 -6.29 3.78
C VAL A 62 0.02 -7.18 4.13
N ALA A 63 -0.91 -6.71 4.95
CA ALA A 63 -2.12 -7.46 5.30
C ALA A 63 -2.98 -7.76 4.06
N VAL A 64 -3.24 -6.75 3.23
CA VAL A 64 -3.98 -6.92 1.96
C VAL A 64 -3.24 -7.88 1.04
N MET A 65 -1.92 -7.71 0.87
CA MET A 65 -1.11 -8.61 0.04
C MET A 65 -1.22 -10.06 0.50
N ARG A 66 -1.12 -10.32 1.81
CA ARG A 66 -1.25 -11.67 2.36
C ARG A 66 -2.62 -12.28 2.12
N ARG A 67 -3.70 -11.51 2.29
CA ARG A 67 -5.07 -11.98 2.04
C ARG A 67 -5.27 -12.41 0.58
N HIS A 68 -4.60 -11.74 -0.35
CA HIS A 68 -4.68 -12.02 -1.79
C HIS A 68 -3.54 -12.90 -2.34
N GLY A 69 -2.68 -13.45 -1.47
CA GLY A 69 -1.56 -14.30 -1.89
C GLY A 69 -0.52 -13.59 -2.76
N ILE A 70 -0.36 -12.29 -2.59
CA ILE A 70 0.57 -11.45 -3.36
C ILE A 70 1.93 -11.41 -2.64
N GLU A 71 2.95 -11.93 -3.30
CA GLU A 71 4.32 -12.04 -2.74
C GLU A 71 5.31 -11.07 -3.39
N ARG A 72 4.88 -10.34 -4.43
CA ARG A 72 5.74 -9.41 -5.18
C ARG A 72 5.10 -8.03 -5.21
N VAL A 73 5.89 -6.99 -4.94
CA VAL A 73 5.43 -5.60 -4.90
C VAL A 73 6.36 -4.70 -5.69
N MET A 74 5.81 -3.78 -6.48
CA MET A 74 6.58 -2.69 -7.08
C MET A 74 6.41 -1.46 -6.18
N SER A 75 7.46 -1.09 -5.45
CA SER A 75 7.43 0.02 -4.50
C SER A 75 8.80 0.68 -4.38
N PHE A 76 8.78 1.99 -4.13
CA PHE A 76 9.98 2.75 -3.76
C PHE A 76 10.27 2.68 -2.25
N ASP A 77 9.35 2.12 -1.47
CA ASP A 77 9.51 1.96 -0.04
C ASP A 77 10.36 0.71 0.26
N ALA A 78 11.56 0.93 0.80
CA ALA A 78 12.50 -0.15 1.13
C ALA A 78 12.06 -0.96 2.35
N ASP A 79 11.10 -0.47 3.14
CA ASP A 79 10.61 -1.20 4.33
C ASP A 79 9.87 -2.49 3.96
N PHE A 80 9.48 -2.69 2.69
CA PHE A 80 8.97 -3.99 2.24
C PHE A 80 10.07 -5.07 2.15
N ASP A 81 11.35 -4.70 2.05
CA ASP A 81 12.46 -5.64 1.94
C ASP A 81 12.69 -6.43 3.25
N ILE A 82 12.20 -5.92 4.39
CA ILE A 82 12.29 -6.62 5.69
C ILE A 82 11.12 -7.58 5.95
N VAL A 83 10.15 -7.69 5.02
CA VAL A 83 8.95 -8.50 5.22
C VAL A 83 9.15 -9.91 4.66
N PRO A 84 9.14 -10.96 5.51
CA PRO A 84 9.32 -12.33 5.04
C PRO A 84 8.23 -12.73 4.04
N GLY A 85 8.65 -13.33 2.93
CA GLY A 85 7.76 -13.78 1.85
C GLY A 85 7.36 -12.68 0.86
N ILE A 86 7.82 -11.44 1.04
CA ILE A 86 7.61 -10.36 0.07
C ILE A 86 8.93 -10.06 -0.67
N THR A 87 8.82 -9.88 -1.98
CA THR A 87 9.92 -9.47 -2.86
C THR A 87 9.58 -8.15 -3.53
N ARG A 88 10.41 -7.13 -3.34
CA ARG A 88 10.27 -5.84 -4.04
C ARG A 88 10.86 -5.92 -5.46
N LEU A 89 10.13 -5.40 -6.43
CA LEU A 89 10.48 -5.39 -7.86
C LEU A 89 10.93 -4.00 -8.28
N GLY A 90 12.03 -3.93 -9.04
CA GLY A 90 12.66 -2.66 -9.40
C GLY A 90 13.45 -2.08 -8.23
N ARG A 91 14.65 -1.56 -8.51
CA ARG A 91 15.44 -0.84 -7.52
C ARG A 91 15.15 0.64 -7.59
#